data_AF-A0A7K7THT1-F1
#
_entry.id   AF-A0A7K7THT1-F1
#
_cell.length_a   1.000
_cell.length_b   1.000
_cell.length_c   1.000
_cell.angle_alpha   90.00
_cell.angle_beta   90.00
_cell.angle_gamma   90.00
#
_symmetry.space_group_name_H-M   'P 1'
#
loop_
_entity.id
_entity.type
_entity.pdbx_description
1 polymer ?
#
loop_
_entity_poly.entity_id
_entity_poly.type
_entity_poly.pdbx_seq_one_letter_code
_entity_poly.pdbx_strand_id
1 'polypeptide(L)'
;TGAIGLYNLGQSCCLNSLLQVFLMNIHFTGILRRITVPPCAVQRRRNVPYQMLLLLEKMQCGKCKAVRPIELACCLSAHRVELFVQHDAAQLFLHLWNLIKKQMKKLELVEELSDLYTICIQEHLACQNCSFEININSSMLTLPLPVLDSNSHRLKTLEDCLKYFFNPEELTGQNMCFCQQCGRKTPFLQVIR
;
A
#
# COMPACT_ATOMS: atom_id res chain seq x y z
N THR A 1 12.45 24.22 14.34
CA THR A 1 11.08 24.19 13.80
C THR A 1 10.56 22.77 13.88
N GLY A 2 9.41 22.55 14.51
CA GLY A 2 8.85 21.21 14.76
C GLY A 2 7.94 20.72 13.63
N ALA A 3 7.54 19.44 13.68
CA ALA A 3 6.58 18.87 12.76
C ALA A 3 5.20 19.55 12.85
N ILE A 4 4.50 19.68 11.73
CA ILE A 4 3.22 20.38 11.61
C ILE A 4 2.10 19.37 11.47
N GLY A 5 1.06 19.50 12.29
CA GLY A 5 -0.09 18.59 12.30
C GLY A 5 -1.10 18.84 11.18
N LEU A 6 -2.12 17.97 11.11
CA LEU A 6 -3.30 18.15 10.26
C LEU A 6 -4.55 18.25 11.14
N TYR A 7 -5.39 19.24 10.87
CA TYR A 7 -6.69 19.33 11.53
C TYR A 7 -7.63 18.22 11.01
N ASN A 8 -8.42 17.65 11.92
CA ASN A 8 -9.45 16.68 11.54
C ASN A 8 -10.62 17.40 10.85
N LEU A 9 -10.99 16.93 9.67
CA LEU A 9 -12.19 17.34 8.92
C LEU A 9 -13.28 16.29 9.20
N GLY A 10 -13.73 16.22 10.45
CA GLY A 10 -14.62 15.15 10.93
C GLY A 10 -13.90 13.82 11.17
N GLN A 11 -14.40 12.70 10.64
CA GLN A 11 -13.80 11.37 10.82
C GLN A 11 -12.58 11.13 9.90
N SER A 12 -11.61 12.05 9.90
CA SER A 12 -10.46 12.02 8.97
C SER A 12 -9.15 11.58 9.63
N CYS A 13 -9.17 10.96 10.82
CA CYS A 13 -7.95 10.61 11.55
C CYS A 13 -7.07 9.62 10.78
N CYS A 14 -7.65 8.57 10.19
CA CYS A 14 -6.94 7.59 9.37
C CYS A 14 -6.25 8.25 8.17
N LEU A 15 -6.98 9.10 7.44
CA LEU A 15 -6.43 9.88 6.33
C LEU A 15 -5.28 10.79 6.80
N ASN A 16 -5.46 11.51 7.90
CA ASN A 16 -4.42 12.40 8.43
C ASN A 16 -3.15 11.63 8.80
N SER A 17 -3.28 10.46 9.44
CA SER A 17 -2.13 9.60 9.76
C SER A 17 -1.40 9.13 8.50
N LEU A 18 -2.14 8.65 7.49
CA LEU A 18 -1.52 8.22 6.22
C LEU A 18 -0.83 9.38 5.50
N LEU A 19 -1.47 10.55 5.44
CA LEU A 19 -0.87 11.74 4.85
C LEU A 19 0.42 12.14 5.56
N GLN A 20 0.47 12.07 6.89
CA GLN A 20 1.69 12.33 7.64
C GLN A 20 2.79 11.32 7.28
N VAL A 21 2.48 10.02 7.20
CA VAL A 21 3.46 8.99 6.80
C VAL A 21 4.04 9.28 5.41
N PHE A 22 3.20 9.62 4.43
CA PHE A 22 3.67 10.00 3.09
C PHE A 22 4.50 11.28 3.11
N LEU A 23 3.99 12.36 3.71
CA LEU A 23 4.60 13.69 3.63
C LEU A 23 5.84 13.86 4.52
N MET A 24 6.05 12.97 5.49
CA MET A 24 7.28 12.90 6.27
C MET A 24 8.35 12.00 5.64
N ASN A 25 8.02 11.19 4.63
CA ASN A 25 8.99 10.39 3.90
C ASN A 25 9.77 11.25 2.89
N ILE A 26 11.07 11.41 3.12
CA ILE A 26 11.94 12.26 2.29
C ILE A 26 12.05 11.79 0.84
N HIS A 27 12.02 10.47 0.60
CA HIS A 27 12.10 9.90 -0.75
C HIS A 27 10.81 10.17 -1.51
N PHE A 28 9.66 9.94 -0.86
CA PHE A 28 8.35 10.27 -1.44
C PHE A 28 8.23 11.75 -1.75
N THR A 29 8.60 12.64 -0.83
CA THR A 29 8.53 14.09 -1.08
C THR A 29 9.53 14.56 -2.15
N GLY A 30 10.67 13.88 -2.31
CA GLY A 30 11.61 14.09 -3.42
C GLY A 30 10.99 13.76 -4.79
N ILE A 31 10.21 12.68 -4.87
CA ILE A 31 9.41 12.35 -6.06
C ILE A 31 8.31 13.40 -6.27
N LEU A 32 7.58 13.74 -5.20
CA LEU A 32 6.43 14.64 -5.25
C LEU A 32 6.79 16.04 -5.77
N ARG A 33 7.96 16.57 -5.44
CA ARG A 33 8.44 17.88 -5.92
C ARG A 33 8.82 17.91 -7.41
N ARG A 34 9.01 16.75 -8.04
CA ARG A 34 9.41 16.62 -9.46
C ARG A 34 8.24 16.33 -10.41
N ILE A 35 7.02 16.20 -9.88
CA ILE A 35 5.82 15.91 -10.68
C ILE A 35 5.56 17.03 -11.69
N THR A 36 4.88 16.69 -12.77
CA THR A 36 4.42 17.68 -13.74
C THR A 36 3.19 18.40 -13.22
N VAL A 37 3.26 19.72 -13.10
CA VAL A 37 2.10 20.54 -12.71
C VAL A 37 1.00 20.42 -13.77
N PRO A 38 -0.24 20.06 -13.41
CA PRO A 38 -1.34 20.02 -14.37
C PRO A 38 -1.62 21.42 -14.97
N PRO A 39 -1.83 21.53 -16.29
CA PRO A 39 -1.89 22.84 -16.96
C PRO A 39 -3.08 23.69 -16.52
N CYS A 40 -4.28 23.11 -16.39
CA CYS A 40 -5.50 23.86 -16.08
C CYS A 40 -6.02 23.66 -14.64
N ALA A 41 -6.80 24.62 -14.15
CA ALA A 41 -7.31 24.64 -12.78
C ALA A 41 -8.16 23.41 -12.42
N VAL A 42 -8.99 22.93 -13.35
CA VAL A 42 -9.84 21.74 -13.13
C VAL A 42 -8.99 20.50 -12.92
N GLN A 43 -7.95 20.31 -13.74
CA GLN A 43 -7.01 19.20 -13.60
C GLN A 43 -6.21 19.32 -12.31
N ARG A 44 -5.76 20.52 -11.92
CA ARG A 44 -5.07 20.75 -10.65
C ARG A 44 -5.92 20.34 -9.46
N ARG A 45 -7.21 20.70 -9.43
CA ARG A 45 -8.14 20.34 -8.35
C ARG A 45 -8.42 18.84 -8.26
N ARG A 46 -8.27 18.11 -9.37
CA ARG A 46 -8.50 16.66 -9.43
C ARG A 46 -7.20 15.83 -9.41
N ASN A 47 -6.03 16.46 -9.32
CA ASN A 47 -4.76 15.74 -9.33
C ASN A 47 -4.25 15.51 -7.89
N VAL A 48 -4.28 14.26 -7.43
CA VAL A 48 -3.92 13.87 -6.07
C VAL A 48 -2.45 14.19 -5.75
N PRO A 49 -1.45 13.79 -6.56
CA PRO A 49 -0.06 14.17 -6.32
C PRO A 49 0.13 15.69 -6.20
N TYR A 50 -0.51 16.46 -7.06
CA TYR A 50 -0.42 17.92 -7.02
C TYR A 50 -1.07 18.52 -5.76
N GLN A 51 -2.23 18.02 -5.34
CA GLN A 51 -2.86 18.47 -4.09
C GLN A 51 -2.03 18.07 -2.86
N MET A 52 -1.36 16.92 -2.88
CA MET A 52 -0.40 16.53 -1.84
C MET A 52 0.82 17.46 -1.84
N LEU A 53 1.33 17.87 -3.00
CA LEU A 53 2.43 18.84 -3.11
C LEU A 53 2.06 20.18 -2.49
N LEU A 54 0.88 20.71 -2.81
CA LEU A 54 0.38 21.95 -2.21
C LEU A 54 0.22 21.84 -0.69
N LEU A 55 -0.25 20.69 -0.19
CA LEU A 55 -0.35 20.44 1.25
C LEU A 55 1.03 20.41 1.90
N LEU A 56 2.01 19.74 1.27
CA LEU A 56 3.39 19.70 1.73
C LEU A 56 3.98 21.11 1.87
N GLU A 57 3.81 21.96 0.85
CA GLU A 57 4.28 23.35 0.88
C GLU A 57 3.60 24.15 2.00
N LYS A 58 2.28 24.03 2.16
CA LYS A 58 1.56 24.67 3.27
C LYS A 58 2.08 24.22 4.63
N MET A 59 2.42 22.95 4.80
CA MET A 59 3.00 22.41 6.03
C MET A 59 4.41 22.94 6.25
N GLN A 60 5.26 23.01 5.23
CA GLN A 60 6.66 23.41 5.38
C GLN A 60 6.85 24.93 5.58
N CYS A 61 6.00 25.75 4.97
CA CYS A 61 6.07 27.21 5.07
C CYS A 61 5.23 27.78 6.23
N GLY A 62 4.38 26.96 6.84
CA GLY A 62 3.45 27.39 7.88
C GLY A 62 4.15 27.72 9.20
N LYS A 63 3.69 28.80 9.86
CA LYS A 63 4.03 29.11 11.27
C LYS A 63 3.04 28.50 12.27
N CYS A 64 2.02 27.78 11.78
CA CYS A 64 0.92 27.25 12.57
C CYS A 64 1.22 25.84 13.07
N LYS A 65 0.64 25.44 14.21
CA LYS A 65 0.82 24.07 14.74
C LYS A 65 0.21 22.99 13.84
N ALA A 66 -0.79 23.32 13.02
CA ALA A 66 -1.43 22.40 12.09
C ALA A 66 -2.03 23.12 10.87
N VAL A 67 -2.27 22.37 9.79
CA VAL A 67 -2.87 22.82 8.53
C VAL A 67 -4.17 22.07 8.27
N ARG A 68 -5.15 22.70 7.59
CA ARG A 68 -6.41 22.04 7.20
C ARG A 68 -6.27 21.48 5.78
N PRO A 69 -6.38 20.17 5.54
CA PRO A 69 -6.18 19.56 4.22
C PRO A 69 -7.46 19.59 3.36
N ILE A 70 -8.15 20.74 3.31
CA ILE A 70 -9.49 20.84 2.69
C ILE A 70 -9.44 20.55 1.20
N GLU A 71 -8.48 21.13 0.47
CA GLU A 71 -8.39 20.96 -0.98
C GLU A 71 -8.05 19.52 -1.37
N LEU A 72 -7.17 18.88 -0.60
CA LEU A 72 -6.85 17.46 -0.81
C LEU A 72 -8.05 16.56 -0.47
N ALA A 73 -8.78 16.83 0.62
CA ALA A 73 -9.99 16.09 0.96
C ALA A 73 -11.06 16.18 -0.15
N CYS A 74 -11.31 17.38 -0.68
CA CYS A 74 -12.22 17.57 -1.82
C CYS A 74 -11.74 16.82 -3.08
N CYS A 75 -10.44 16.82 -3.35
CA CYS A 75 -9.85 16.08 -4.47
C CYS A 75 -10.06 14.57 -4.31
N LEU A 76 -9.81 14.02 -3.12
CA LEU A 76 -10.01 12.61 -2.81
C LEU A 76 -11.48 12.19 -2.91
N SER A 77 -12.40 13.03 -2.44
CA SER A 77 -13.84 12.81 -2.60
C SER A 77 -14.26 12.70 -4.06
N ALA A 78 -13.67 13.51 -4.95
CA ALA A 78 -13.89 13.40 -6.40
C ALA A 78 -13.39 12.07 -7.00
N HIS A 79 -12.49 11.36 -6.31
CA HIS A 79 -11.99 10.03 -6.65
C HIS A 79 -12.63 8.91 -5.81
N ARG A 80 -13.85 9.15 -5.30
CA ARG A 80 -14.65 8.20 -4.52
C ARG A 80 -13.98 7.73 -3.23
N VAL A 81 -13.11 8.55 -2.64
CA VAL A 81 -12.70 8.37 -1.26
C VAL A 81 -13.76 9.02 -0.39
N GLU A 82 -14.57 8.19 0.28
CA GLU A 82 -15.59 8.70 1.18
C GLU A 82 -14.96 9.49 2.33
N LEU A 83 -15.45 10.70 2.53
CA LEU A 83 -15.09 11.51 3.68
C LEU A 83 -16.04 11.20 4.84
N PHE A 84 -15.59 11.45 6.06
CA PHE A 84 -16.40 11.30 7.28
C PHE A 84 -16.82 9.86 7.63
N VAL A 85 -16.12 8.86 7.10
CA VAL A 85 -16.28 7.44 7.45
C VAL A 85 -14.99 6.89 8.08
N GLN A 86 -15.14 5.81 8.85
CA GLN A 86 -13.99 5.04 9.32
C GLN A 86 -13.43 4.20 8.17
N HIS A 87 -12.12 4.29 7.97
CA HIS A 87 -11.41 3.57 6.91
C HIS A 87 -10.55 2.45 7.49
N ASP A 88 -10.50 1.34 6.78
CA ASP A 88 -9.37 0.41 6.89
C ASP A 88 -8.12 1.11 6.34
N ALA A 89 -7.07 1.18 7.17
CA ALA A 89 -5.86 1.93 6.82
C ALA A 89 -5.09 1.30 5.65
N ALA A 90 -5.09 -0.03 5.53
CA ALA A 90 -4.39 -0.72 4.45
C ALA A 90 -5.12 -0.52 3.11
N GLN A 91 -6.46 -0.58 3.11
CA GLN A 91 -7.27 -0.30 1.92
C GLN A 91 -7.14 1.16 1.48
N LEU A 92 -7.20 2.11 2.42
CA LEU A 92 -7.05 3.53 2.10
C LEU A 92 -5.63 3.83 1.58
N PHE A 93 -4.59 3.21 2.15
CA PHE A 93 -3.22 3.30 1.66
C PHE A 93 -3.10 2.80 0.21
N LEU A 94 -3.60 1.61 -0.08
CA LEU A 94 -3.58 1.03 -1.42
C LEU A 94 -4.31 1.91 -2.44
N HIS A 95 -5.49 2.42 -2.07
CA HIS A 95 -6.27 3.31 -2.93
C HIS A 95 -5.55 4.62 -3.21
N LEU A 96 -4.97 5.26 -2.19
CA LEU A 96 -4.18 6.47 -2.33
C LEU A 96 -2.94 6.24 -3.20
N TRP A 97 -2.17 5.19 -2.95
CA TRP A 97 -0.98 4.85 -3.73
C TRP A 97 -1.33 4.65 -5.21
N ASN A 98 -2.40 3.91 -5.51
CA ASN A 98 -2.87 3.71 -6.88
C ASN A 98 -3.31 5.01 -7.55
N LEU A 99 -4.00 5.90 -6.82
CA LEU A 99 -4.37 7.22 -7.35
C LEU A 99 -3.14 8.08 -7.64
N ILE A 100 -2.14 8.07 -6.77
CA ILE A 100 -0.89 8.81 -6.95
C ILE A 100 -0.18 8.28 -8.19
N LYS A 101 0.08 6.96 -8.25
CA LYS A 101 0.78 6.29 -9.35
C LYS A 101 0.10 6.55 -10.69
N LYS A 102 -1.23 6.39 -10.77
CA LYS A 102 -2.01 6.59 -12.01
C LYS A 102 -1.99 8.03 -12.52
N GLN A 103 -1.79 9.01 -11.65
CA GLN A 103 -1.89 10.44 -11.99
C GLN A 103 -0.53 11.10 -12.21
N MET A 104 0.57 10.39 -11.99
CA MET A 104 1.92 10.82 -12.38
C MET A 104 2.13 10.61 -13.88
N LYS A 105 2.63 11.65 -14.57
CA LYS A 105 2.83 11.62 -16.03
C LYS A 105 4.19 11.10 -16.47
N LYS A 106 5.21 11.32 -15.65
CA LYS A 106 6.60 10.96 -15.95
C LYS A 106 6.82 9.51 -15.55
N LEU A 107 7.19 8.67 -16.51
CA LEU A 107 7.41 7.24 -16.28
C LEU A 107 8.51 7.00 -15.24
N GLU A 108 9.61 7.76 -15.32
CA GLU A 108 10.70 7.74 -14.33
C GLU A 108 10.20 7.88 -12.88
N LEU A 109 9.23 8.78 -12.62
CA LEU A 109 8.71 9.00 -11.26
C LEU A 109 7.76 7.88 -10.82
N VAL A 110 7.07 7.25 -11.77
CA VAL A 110 6.19 6.09 -11.52
C VAL A 110 7.03 4.88 -11.13
N GLU A 111 8.17 4.68 -11.79
CA GLU A 111 9.15 3.63 -11.48
C GLU A 111 9.79 3.89 -10.12
N GLU A 112 10.33 5.09 -9.88
CA GLU A 112 10.88 5.47 -8.57
C GLU A 112 9.87 5.31 -7.42
N LEU A 113 8.60 5.68 -7.65
CA LEU A 113 7.53 5.47 -6.67
C LEU A 113 7.24 3.98 -6.45
N SER A 114 7.32 3.16 -7.50
CA SER A 114 7.10 1.72 -7.39
C SER A 114 8.24 1.08 -6.61
N ASP A 115 9.49 1.39 -6.93
CA ASP A 115 10.67 0.87 -6.24
C ASP A 115 10.69 1.23 -4.75
N LEU A 116 10.17 2.41 -4.38
CA LEU A 116 10.11 2.85 -2.99
C LEU A 116 9.13 2.05 -2.12
N TYR A 117 8.06 1.50 -2.70
CA TYR A 117 6.95 0.91 -1.94
C TYR A 117 6.66 -0.56 -2.27
N THR A 118 7.23 -1.10 -3.35
CA THR A 118 6.90 -2.44 -3.83
C THR A 118 7.78 -3.49 -3.17
N ILE A 119 7.12 -4.51 -2.63
CA ILE A 119 7.73 -5.72 -2.10
C ILE A 119 7.58 -6.78 -3.19
N CYS A 120 8.70 -7.30 -3.68
CA CYS A 120 8.71 -8.43 -4.61
C CYS A 120 8.65 -9.73 -3.82
N ILE A 121 7.80 -10.66 -4.25
CA ILE A 121 7.61 -11.96 -3.60
C ILE A 121 7.69 -13.05 -4.66
N GLN A 122 8.27 -14.18 -4.31
CA GLN A 122 8.25 -15.40 -5.10
C GLN A 122 7.54 -16.52 -4.33
N GLU A 123 6.47 -17.04 -4.91
CA GLU A 123 5.77 -18.21 -4.42
C GLU A 123 6.24 -19.44 -5.17
N HIS A 124 6.77 -20.42 -4.43
CA HIS A 124 7.16 -21.73 -4.93
C HIS A 124 6.10 -22.76 -4.52
N LEU A 125 5.61 -23.52 -5.49
CA LEU A 125 4.60 -24.55 -5.31
C LEU A 125 5.16 -25.89 -5.79
N ALA A 126 5.26 -26.88 -4.90
CA ALA A 126 5.76 -28.21 -5.22
C ALA A 126 4.68 -29.29 -5.03
N CYS A 127 4.36 -30.02 -6.10
CA CYS A 127 3.42 -31.15 -6.04
C CYS A 127 3.99 -32.28 -5.18
N GLN A 128 3.25 -32.71 -4.16
CA GLN A 128 3.72 -33.74 -3.23
C GLN A 128 3.68 -35.16 -3.81
N ASN A 129 3.06 -35.36 -4.98
CA ASN A 129 2.96 -36.69 -5.62
C ASN A 129 4.02 -36.95 -6.69
N CYS A 130 4.43 -35.92 -7.44
CA CYS A 130 5.36 -36.06 -8.56
C CYS A 130 6.54 -35.07 -8.53
N SER A 131 6.62 -34.24 -7.49
CA SER A 131 7.67 -33.23 -7.31
C SER A 131 7.73 -32.16 -8.42
N PHE A 132 6.66 -31.99 -9.21
CA PHE A 132 6.55 -30.90 -10.15
C PHE A 132 6.51 -29.54 -9.44
N GLU A 133 7.34 -28.60 -9.88
CA GLU A 133 7.49 -27.27 -9.28
C GLU A 133 6.92 -26.17 -10.16
N ILE A 134 6.33 -25.16 -9.52
CA ILE A 134 5.81 -23.95 -10.15
C ILE A 134 6.35 -22.75 -9.36
N ASN A 135 6.92 -21.78 -10.05
CA ASN A 135 7.36 -20.52 -9.46
C ASN A 135 6.47 -19.38 -9.97
N ILE A 136 5.90 -18.61 -9.05
CA ILE A 136 5.05 -17.47 -9.33
C ILE A 136 5.69 -16.23 -8.72
N ASN A 137 6.12 -15.30 -9.56
CA ASN A 137 6.62 -14.01 -9.10
C ASN A 137 5.45 -13.03 -8.99
N SER A 138 5.32 -12.38 -7.84
CA SER A 138 4.27 -11.40 -7.56
C SER A 138 4.87 -10.17 -6.86
N SER A 139 4.02 -9.16 -6.66
CA SER A 139 4.39 -7.92 -5.99
C SER A 139 3.29 -7.45 -5.06
N MET A 140 3.66 -6.95 -3.89
CA MET A 140 2.74 -6.40 -2.89
C MET A 140 3.20 -5.01 -2.44
N LEU A 141 2.32 -4.23 -1.82
CA LEU A 141 2.71 -2.95 -1.18
C LEU A 141 2.79 -3.05 0.35
N THR A 142 2.22 -4.13 0.90
CA THR A 142 2.14 -4.39 2.33
C THR A 142 2.19 -5.90 2.54
N LEU A 143 2.82 -6.36 3.62
CA LEU A 143 2.75 -7.75 4.06
C LEU A 143 1.62 -7.91 5.08
N PRO A 144 0.52 -8.61 4.74
CA PRO A 144 -0.59 -8.84 5.67
C PRO A 144 -0.24 -9.95 6.65
N LEU A 145 0.50 -9.61 7.69
CA LEU A 145 0.99 -10.58 8.67
C LEU A 145 -0.13 -11.08 9.59
N PRO A 146 -0.39 -12.40 9.67
CA PRO A 146 -1.29 -12.95 10.66
C PRO A 146 -0.77 -12.67 12.07
N VAL A 147 -1.67 -12.34 12.99
CA VAL A 147 -1.35 -12.19 14.42
C VAL A 147 -1.78 -13.41 15.26
N LEU A 148 -2.42 -14.37 14.60
CA LEU A 148 -2.86 -15.65 15.15
C LEU A 148 -2.29 -16.78 14.29
N ASP A 149 -1.92 -17.89 14.93
CA ASP A 149 -1.57 -19.13 14.24
C ASP A 149 -2.84 -19.93 13.83
N SER A 150 -2.63 -21.08 13.19
CA SER A 150 -3.70 -21.98 12.76
C SER A 150 -4.54 -22.55 13.90
N ASN A 151 -4.02 -22.54 15.12
CA ASN A 151 -4.71 -22.97 16.34
C ASN A 151 -5.31 -21.78 17.12
N SER A 152 -5.37 -20.59 16.49
CA SER A 152 -5.85 -19.35 17.10
C SER A 152 -5.04 -18.85 18.31
N HIS A 153 -3.78 -19.29 18.45
CA HIS A 153 -2.87 -18.74 19.45
C HIS A 153 -2.24 -17.45 18.93
N ARG A 154 -2.06 -16.50 19.86
CA ARG A 154 -1.48 -15.20 19.55
C ARG A 154 0.02 -15.29 19.31
N LEU A 155 0.45 -14.82 18.14
CA LEU A 155 1.86 -14.55 17.82
C LEU A 155 2.28 -13.27 18.55
N LYS A 156 3.37 -13.34 19.32
CA LYS A 156 3.71 -12.30 20.31
C LYS A 156 4.59 -11.20 19.74
N THR A 157 5.42 -11.54 18.76
CA THR A 157 6.42 -10.64 18.18
C THR A 157 6.21 -10.51 16.68
N LEU A 158 6.72 -9.41 16.10
CA LEU A 158 6.69 -9.22 14.65
C LEU A 158 7.50 -10.32 13.94
N GLU A 159 8.60 -10.73 14.55
CA GLU A 159 9.47 -11.81 14.09
C GLU A 159 8.72 -13.14 14.04
N ASP A 160 7.87 -13.43 15.03
CA ASP A 160 7.02 -14.63 15.00
C ASP A 160 5.98 -14.56 13.88
N CYS A 161 5.34 -13.40 13.69
CA CYS A 161 4.39 -13.20 12.59
C CYS A 161 5.04 -13.35 11.21
N LEU A 162 6.26 -12.82 11.02
CA LEU A 162 7.03 -12.97 9.79
C LEU A 162 7.44 -14.42 9.55
N LYS A 163 7.98 -15.09 10.57
CA LYS A 163 8.32 -16.52 10.48
C LYS A 163 7.10 -17.34 10.12
N TYR A 164 5.96 -17.07 10.74
CA TYR A 164 4.71 -17.75 10.44
C TYR A 164 4.23 -17.49 9.00
N PHE A 165 4.29 -16.24 8.52
CA PHE A 165 3.89 -15.88 7.16
C PHE A 165 4.74 -16.57 6.07
N PHE A 166 6.04 -16.74 6.31
CA PHE A 166 6.96 -17.39 5.37
C PHE A 166 7.13 -18.90 5.62
N ASN A 167 6.44 -19.47 6.61
CA ASN A 167 6.53 -20.91 6.86
C ASN A 167 5.89 -21.68 5.70
N PRO A 168 6.48 -22.81 5.29
CA PRO A 168 5.87 -23.68 4.30
C PRO A 168 4.46 -24.12 4.73
N GLU A 169 3.50 -24.02 3.82
CA GLU A 169 2.12 -24.44 4.03
C GLU A 169 1.77 -25.63 3.12
N GLU A 170 1.17 -26.67 3.69
CA GLU A 170 0.64 -27.78 2.91
C GLU A 170 -0.80 -27.50 2.44
N LEU A 171 -0.96 -27.32 1.14
CA LEU A 171 -2.24 -27.10 0.47
C LEU A 171 -2.96 -28.45 0.31
N THR A 172 -3.74 -28.82 1.33
CA THR A 172 -4.49 -30.09 1.41
C THR A 172 -6.00 -29.88 1.42
N GLY A 173 -6.76 -30.98 1.35
CA GLY A 173 -8.23 -30.95 1.40
C GLY A 173 -8.85 -30.08 0.30
N GLN A 174 -9.57 -29.03 0.70
CA GLN A 174 -10.23 -28.11 -0.23
C GLN A 174 -9.23 -27.18 -0.96
N ASN A 175 -8.03 -27.00 -0.41
CA ASN A 175 -7.00 -26.12 -0.96
C ASN A 175 -6.07 -26.82 -1.96
N MET A 176 -6.29 -28.10 -2.28
CA MET A 176 -5.48 -28.84 -3.25
C MET A 176 -5.48 -28.18 -4.63
N CYS A 177 -4.29 -28.07 -5.24
CA CYS A 177 -4.10 -27.51 -6.56
C CYS A 177 -4.16 -28.59 -7.65
N PHE A 178 -4.50 -28.20 -8.88
CA PHE A 178 -4.45 -29.10 -10.03
C PHE A 178 -3.00 -29.23 -10.53
N CYS A 179 -2.45 -30.45 -10.53
CA CYS A 179 -1.14 -30.73 -11.09
C CYS A 179 -1.26 -31.16 -12.55
N GLN A 180 -0.62 -30.42 -13.45
CA GLN A 180 -0.63 -30.72 -14.88
C GLN A 180 0.06 -32.05 -15.22
N GLN A 181 1.12 -32.42 -14.50
CA GLN A 181 1.81 -33.70 -14.71
C GLN A 181 1.01 -34.90 -14.19
N CYS A 182 0.30 -34.77 -13.06
CA CYS A 182 -0.55 -35.83 -12.55
C CYS A 182 -1.94 -35.89 -13.21
N GLY A 183 -2.36 -34.83 -13.92
CA GLY A 183 -3.68 -34.71 -14.53
C GLY A 183 -4.84 -34.66 -13.53
N ARG A 184 -4.59 -34.34 -12.26
CA ARG A 184 -5.59 -34.33 -11.18
C ARG A 184 -5.24 -33.34 -10.07
N LYS A 185 -6.20 -33.07 -9.18
CA LYS A 185 -5.94 -32.31 -7.94
C LYS A 185 -5.05 -33.12 -7.00
N THR A 186 -4.00 -32.49 -6.47
CA THR A 186 -3.04 -33.11 -5.57
C THR A 186 -2.66 -32.15 -4.46
N PRO A 187 -2.15 -32.64 -3.32
CA PRO A 187 -1.51 -31.78 -2.33
C PRO A 187 -0.29 -31.07 -2.92
N PHE A 188 -0.09 -29.81 -2.54
CA PHE A 188 1.10 -29.02 -2.85
C PHE A 188 1.71 -28.47 -1.57
N LEU A 189 3.03 -28.34 -1.55
CA LEU A 189 3.73 -27.53 -0.56
C LEU A 189 3.93 -26.13 -1.15
N GLN A 190 3.45 -25.11 -0.47
CA GLN A 190 3.65 -23.71 -0.83
C GLN A 190 4.73 -23.11 0.06
N VAL A 191 5.67 -22.39 -0.55
CA VAL A 191 6.72 -21.63 0.14
C VAL A 191 6.76 -20.23 -0.45
N ILE A 192 6.66 -19.22 0.41
CA ILE A 192 6.74 -17.81 0.02
C ILE A 192 8.16 -17.32 0.35
N ARG A 193 8.79 -16.58 -0.56
CA ARG A 193 10.13 -15.99 -0.41
C ARG A 193 10.19 -14.54 -0.85
#